data_AF-A0A2N6ASN5-F1
#
_entry.id   AF-A0A2N6ASN5-F1
#
_cell.length_a   1.000
_cell.length_b   1.000
_cell.length_c   1.000
_cell.angle_alpha   90.00
_cell.angle_beta   90.00
_cell.angle_gamma   90.00
#
_symmetry.space_group_name_H-M   'P 1'
#
loop_
_entity.id
_entity.type
_entity.pdbx_description
1 polymer ?
#
loop_
_entity_poly.entity_id
_entity_poly.type
_entity_poly.pdbx_seq_one_letter_code
_entity_poly.pdbx_strand_id
1 'polypeptide(L)' 'MQDLLVGLGMVLVIEGLLYALFPDSIRRVAEMARQIPDSTLRVGGVSALALGVLVVWLVRGAGG' A
#
# COMPACT_ATOMS: atom_id res chain seq x y z
N MET A 1 -12.57 12.90 11.18
CA MET A 1 -11.15 13.35 11.27
C MET A 1 -10.26 12.30 11.93
N GLN A 2 -10.73 11.61 12.98
CA GLN A 2 -9.98 10.53 13.64
C GLN A 2 -9.72 9.32 12.73
N ASP A 3 -10.63 8.97 11.83
CA ASP A 3 -10.45 7.83 10.91
C ASP A 3 -9.21 7.94 10.02
N LEU A 4 -8.84 9.16 9.62
CA LEU A 4 -7.64 9.39 8.81
C LEU A 4 -6.37 9.11 9.62
N LEU A 5 -6.35 9.55 10.90
CA LEU A 5 -5.23 9.30 11.81
C LEU A 5 -5.12 7.80 12.14
N VAL A 6 -6.25 7.12 12.34
CA VAL A 6 -6.29 5.67 12.55
C VAL A 6 -5.78 4.93 11.30
N GLY A 7 -6.26 5.30 10.12
CA GLY A 7 -5.79 4.71 8.85
C GLY A 7 -4.29 4.93 8.64
N LEU A 8 -3.79 6.14 8.89
CA LEU A 8 -2.37 6.46 8.81
C LEU A 8 -1.54 5.65 9.83
N GLY A 9 -2.02 5.55 11.08
CA GLY A 9 -1.38 4.73 12.11
C GLY A 9 -1.31 3.26 11.71
N MET A 10 -2.39 2.73 11.12
CA MET A 10 -2.44 1.34 10.66
C MET A 10 -1.44 1.08 9.52
N VAL A 11 -1.32 1.99 8.56
CA VAL A 11 -0.32 1.88 7.48
C VAL A 11 1.09 1.83 8.07
N LEU A 12 1.42 2.70 9.04
CA LEU A 12 2.73 2.71 9.69
C LEU A 12 3.02 1.42 10.47
N VAL A 13 2.02 0.86 11.16
CA VAL A 13 2.15 -0.42 11.88
C VAL A 13 2.44 -1.55 10.89
N ILE A 14 1.67 -1.64 9.80
CA ILE A 14 1.84 -2.69 8.79
C ILE A 14 3.20 -2.57 8.09
N GLU A 15 3.56 -1.37 7.63
CA GLU A 15 4.87 -1.09 7.02
C GLU A 15 6.00 -1.45 8.00
N GLY A 16 5.96 -0.93 9.23
CA GLY A 16 6.98 -1.21 10.25
C GLY A 16 7.14 -2.70 10.57
N LEU A 17 6.03 -3.44 10.61
CA LEU A 17 6.04 -4.88 10.83
C LEU A 17 6.72 -5.63 9.67
N LEU A 18 6.47 -5.23 8.43
CA LEU A 18 7.13 -5.82 7.26
C LEU A 18 8.64 -5.58 7.29
N TYR A 19 9.09 -4.36 7.64
CA TYR A 19 10.52 -4.07 7.80
C TYR A 19 11.16 -4.86 8.94
N ALA A 20 10.46 -5.02 10.06
CA ALA A 20 10.99 -5.70 11.26
C ALA A 20 11.06 -7.23 11.09
N LEU A 21 10.03 -7.84 10.50
CA LEU A 21 9.95 -9.30 10.34
C LEU A 21 10.62 -9.81 9.06
N PHE A 22 10.57 -9.04 7.97
CA PHE A 22 10.99 -9.51 6.64
C PHE A 22 11.92 -8.52 5.92
N PRO A 23 13.03 -8.08 6.55
CA PRO A 23 13.92 -7.07 5.98
C PRO A 23 14.54 -7.50 4.64
N ASP A 24 14.90 -8.78 4.48
CA ASP A 24 15.48 -9.31 3.24
C ASP A 24 14.48 -9.31 2.08
N SER A 25 13.22 -9.63 2.35
CA SER A 25 12.16 -9.60 1.33
C SER A 25 11.97 -8.19 0.78
N ILE A 26 11.98 -7.18 1.66
CA ILE A 26 11.85 -5.78 1.27
C ILE A 26 13.04 -5.34 0.40
N ARG A 27 14.27 -5.69 0.78
CA ARG A 27 15.46 -5.39 -0.04
C ARG A 27 15.37 -6.00 -1.42
N ARG A 28 14.95 -7.27 -1.50
CA ARG A 28 14.78 -7.98 -2.78
C ARG A 28 13.72 -7.33 -3.66
N VAL A 29 12.58 -6.93 -3.09
CA VAL A 29 11.54 -6.20 -3.82
C VAL A 29 12.07 -4.86 -4.35
N ALA A 30 12.87 -4.14 -3.55
CA ALA A 30 13.49 -2.89 -3.99
C ALA A 30 14.49 -3.10 -5.14
N GLU A 31 15.27 -4.17 -5.12
CA GLU A 31 16.17 -4.54 -6.21
C GLU A 31 15.41 -4.92 -7.49
N MET A 32 14.32 -5.66 -7.35
CA MET A 32 13.44 -6.00 -8.48
C MET A 32 12.78 -4.74 -9.06
N ALA A 33 12.31 -3.83 -8.22
CA ALA A 33 11.68 -2.59 -8.64
C ALA A 33 12.60 -1.72 -9.52
N ARG A 34 13.92 -1.73 -9.26
CA ARG A 34 14.90 -1.02 -10.08
C ARG A 34 15.01 -1.54 -11.52
N GLN A 35 14.58 -2.77 -11.77
CA GLN A 35 14.62 -3.39 -13.09
C GLN A 35 13.31 -3.16 -13.88
N ILE A 36 12.25 -2.69 -13.21
CA ILE A 36 10.96 -2.44 -13.82
C ILE A 36 10.96 -1.03 -14.43
N PRO A 37 10.52 -0.86 -15.70
CA PRO A 37 10.38 0.46 -16.29
C PRO A 37 9.42 1.36 -15.51
N ASP A 38 9.74 2.64 -15.38
CA ASP A 38 8.93 3.64 -14.67
C ASP A 38 7.46 3.66 -15.12
N SER A 39 7.19 3.46 -16.41
CA SER A 39 5.82 3.42 -16.95
C SER A 39 5.01 2.27 -16.34
N THR A 40 5.63 1.11 -16.15
CA THR A 40 4.99 -0.07 -15.57
C THR A 40 4.78 0.11 -14.07
N LEU A 41 5.76 0.66 -13.36
CA LEU A 41 5.62 1.02 -11.94
C LEU A 41 4.48 2.03 -11.72
N ARG A 42 4.38 3.06 -12.58
CA ARG A 42 3.28 4.04 -12.50
C ARG A 42 1.92 3.40 -12.72
N VAL A 43 1.77 2.57 -13.76
CA VAL A 43 0.50 1.89 -14.03
C VAL A 43 0.12 0.96 -12.88
N GLY A 44 1.07 0.19 -12.35
CA GLY A 44 0.86 -0.66 -11.17
C GLY A 44 0.49 0.13 -9.91
N GLY A 45 1.13 1.28 -9.68
CA GLY A 45 0.79 2.16 -8.57
C GLY A 45 -0.60 2.78 -8.69
N VAL A 46 -0.97 3.24 -9.89
CA VAL A 46 -2.30 3.81 -10.16
C VAL A 46 -3.39 2.75 -10.03
N SER A 47 -3.15 1.52 -10.50
CA SER A 47 -4.12 0.43 -10.35
C SER A 47 -4.29 0.02 -8.89
N ALA A 48 -3.20 -0.09 -8.13
CA ALA A 48 -3.26 -0.35 -6.68
C ALA A 48 -4.01 0.76 -5.93
N LEU A 49 -3.77 2.03 -6.27
CA LEU A 49 -4.50 3.17 -5.72
C LEU A 49 -5.99 3.08 -6.03
N ALA A 50 -6.35 2.83 -7.29
CA ALA A 50 -7.75 2.73 -7.70
C ALA A 50 -8.48 1.58 -6.97
N LEU A 51 -7.83 0.42 -6.84
CA LEU A 51 -8.37 -0.71 -6.08
C LEU A 51 -8.52 -0.37 -4.59
N GLY A 52 -7.53 0.27 -3.98
CA GLY A 52 -7.61 0.69 -2.58
C GLY A 52 -8.77 1.64 -2.32
N VAL A 53 -8.97 2.63 -3.19
CA VAL A 53 -10.13 3.55 -3.13
C VAL A 53 -11.44 2.80 -3.31
N LEU A 54 -11.52 1.86 -4.27
CA LEU A 54 -12.71 1.05 -4.49
C LEU A 54 -13.07 0.22 -3.25
N VAL A 55 -12.08 -0.41 -2.61
CA VAL A 55 -12.27 -1.20 -1.38
C VAL A 55 -12.80 -0.31 -0.26
N VAL A 56 -12.18 0.85 -0.03
CA VAL A 56 -12.65 1.81 0.99
C VAL A 56 -14.08 2.28 0.69
N TRP A 57 -14.38 2.55 -0.58
CA TRP A 57 -15.72 2.97 -1.01
C TRP A 57 -16.75 1.87 -0.81
N LEU A 58 -16.45 0.61 -1.11
CA LEU A 58 -17.36 -0.51 -0.88
C LEU A 58 -17.61 -0.76 0.61
N VAL A 59 -16.55 -0.75 1.43
CA VAL A 59 -16.67 -0.97 2.88
C VAL A 59 -17.44 0.17 3.56
N ARG A 60 -17.18 1.43 3.17
CA ARG A 60 -17.92 2.58 3.73
C ARG A 60 -19.31 2.74 3.14
N GLY A 61 -19.48 2.45 1.85
CA GLY A 61 -20.75 2.58 1.13
C GLY A 61 -21.76 1.48 1.47
N ALA A 62 -21.30 0.28 1.84
CA ALA A 62 -22.17 -0.80 2.34
C ALA A 62 -22.57 -0.63 3.83
N GLY A 63 -21.92 0.28 4.55
CA GLY A 63 -22.17 0.56 5.97
C GLY A 63 -22.92 1.87 6.23
N GLY A 64 -23.53 2.48 5.20
CA GLY A 64 -24.38 3.67 5.28
C GLY A 64 -25.85 3.34 5.36
#